data_AF-A0A1F8GF85-F1
#
_entry.id   AF-A0A1F8GF85-F1
#
_cell.length_a   1.000
_cell.length_b   1.000
_cell.length_c   1.000
_cell.angle_alpha   90.00
_cell.angle_beta   90.00
_cell.angle_gamma   90.00
#
_symmetry.space_group_name_H-M   'P 1'
#
loop_
_entity.id
_entity.type
_entity.pdbx_description
1 polymer ?
#
loop_
_entity_poly.entity_id
_entity_poly.type
_entity_poly.pdbx_seq_one_letter_code
_entity_poly.pdbx_strand_id
1 'polypeptide(L)'
;MKKILRTVSSLFIFLAYVLPAMVVNVPSSRAGSQGLLPGNPITLDVLDYVIFRVSTFFITVSALLTVIFIIWSGVTYMYAGDDATKVTAAQARLRSGIIGAAIIFGVGVIIQTIASVITLDFFCTVRIPIIGTCIY
;
A
#
# COMPACT_ATOMS: atom_id res chain seq x y z
N MET A 1 1.22 -22.21 -20.32
CA MET A 1 0.35 -21.25 -19.60
C MET A 1 -0.19 -21.80 -18.27
N LYS A 2 -0.69 -23.04 -18.20
CA LYS A 2 -1.27 -23.64 -16.97
C LYS A 2 -0.30 -23.75 -15.77
N LYS A 3 1.02 -23.90 -16.02
CA LYS A 3 2.06 -23.99 -14.98
C LYS A 3 2.34 -22.64 -14.30
N ILE A 4 2.60 -21.58 -15.08
CA ILE A 4 2.82 -20.22 -14.56
C ILE A 4 1.62 -19.71 -13.75
N LEU A 5 0.39 -19.95 -14.25
CA LEU A 5 -0.82 -19.52 -13.55
C LEU A 5 -1.03 -20.29 -12.22
N ARG A 6 -0.65 -21.58 -12.17
CA ARG A 6 -0.61 -22.36 -10.92
C ARG A 6 0.45 -21.84 -9.95
N THR A 7 1.63 -21.45 -10.44
CA THR A 7 2.71 -20.96 -9.58
C THR A 7 2.38 -19.59 -8.97
N VAL A 8 1.80 -18.67 -9.75
CA VAL A 8 1.38 -17.34 -9.25
C VAL A 8 0.20 -17.46 -8.27
N SER A 9 -0.78 -18.33 -8.56
CA SER A 9 -1.89 -18.60 -7.63
C SER A 9 -1.42 -19.27 -6.34
N SER A 10 -0.46 -20.20 -6.43
CA SER A 10 0.12 -20.86 -5.25
C SER A 10 0.92 -19.87 -4.38
N LEU A 11 1.62 -18.92 -4.99
CA LEU A 11 2.33 -17.86 -4.27
C LEU A 11 1.36 -16.89 -3.58
N PHE A 12 0.22 -16.58 -4.24
CA PHE A 12 -0.82 -15.72 -3.68
C PHE A 12 -1.51 -16.37 -2.46
N ILE A 13 -1.79 -17.67 -2.52
CA ILE A 13 -2.35 -18.43 -1.38
C ILE A 13 -1.33 -18.49 -0.23
N PHE A 14 -0.05 -18.70 -0.53
CA PHE A 14 1.01 -18.74 0.48
C PHE A 14 1.18 -17.36 1.16
N LEU A 15 1.22 -16.28 0.38
CA LEU A 15 1.33 -14.91 0.89
C LEU A 15 0.08 -14.50 1.71
N ALA A 16 -1.11 -14.86 1.24
CA ALA A 16 -2.37 -14.62 1.93
C ALA A 16 -2.52 -15.41 3.23
N TYR A 17 -1.78 -16.52 3.41
CA TYR A 17 -1.79 -17.33 4.62
C TYR A 17 -0.71 -16.91 5.63
N VAL A 18 0.47 -16.49 5.15
CA VAL A 18 1.59 -16.06 6.00
C VAL A 18 1.34 -14.68 6.64
N LEU A 19 0.65 -13.77 5.94
CA LEU A 19 0.34 -12.42 6.44
C LEU A 19 -0.59 -12.40 7.68
N PRO A 20 -1.74 -13.12 7.72
CA PRO A 20 -2.58 -13.15 8.91
C PRO A 20 -1.87 -13.85 10.08
N ALA A 21 -1.01 -14.84 9.84
CA ALA A 21 -0.24 -15.51 10.90
C ALA A 21 0.69 -14.54 11.68
N MET A 22 1.23 -13.51 10.99
CA MET A 22 2.02 -12.45 11.64
C MET A 22 1.15 -11.45 12.42
N VAL A 23 -0.13 -11.31 12.06
CA VAL A 23 -1.10 -10.43 12.76
C VAL A 23 -1.59 -11.07 14.06
N VAL A 24 -1.65 -12.41 14.17
CA VAL A 24 -2.12 -13.10 15.39
C VAL A 24 -1.06 -13.12 16.51
N ASN A 25 0.21 -12.86 16.21
CA ASN A 25 1.30 -12.88 17.21
C ASN A 25 1.58 -11.48 17.81
N VAL A 26 0.52 -10.78 18.22
CA VAL A 26 0.64 -9.49 18.91
C VAL A 26 1.06 -9.74 20.37
N PRO A 27 2.21 -9.23 20.86
CA PRO A 27 2.48 -9.23 22.29
C PRO A 27 1.44 -8.33 22.97
N SER A 28 0.54 -8.94 23.73
CA SER A 28 -0.50 -8.22 24.47
C SER A 28 0.15 -7.41 25.60
N SER A 29 0.19 -6.09 25.47
CA SER A 29 0.54 -5.19 26.57
C SER A 29 -0.57 -5.26 27.64
N ARG A 30 -0.26 -5.93 28.75
CA ARG A 30 -1.08 -5.96 29.97
C ARG A 30 -0.84 -4.68 30.80
N ALA A 31 -1.86 -3.86 30.98
CA ALA A 31 -2.15 -3.00 32.14
C ALA A 31 -3.31 -2.07 31.77
N GLY A 32 -4.40 -1.87 32.53
CA GLY A 32 -4.85 -2.38 33.81
C GLY A 32 -6.06 -1.54 34.23
N SER A 33 -7.12 -2.19 34.74
CA SER A 33 -7.99 -1.71 35.85
C SER A 33 -9.13 -2.72 36.00
N GLN A 34 -9.13 -3.45 37.11
CA GLN A 34 -10.20 -4.34 37.52
C GLN A 34 -11.45 -3.51 37.86
N GLY A 35 -12.63 -3.88 37.36
CA GLY A 35 -13.88 -3.40 37.95
C GLY A 35 -15.06 -3.05 37.03
N LEU A 36 -14.96 -3.21 35.71
CA LEU A 36 -16.11 -3.13 34.80
C LEU A 36 -16.06 -4.34 33.87
N LEU A 37 -17.22 -4.85 33.41
CA LEU A 37 -17.26 -5.88 32.37
C LEU A 37 -16.27 -5.48 31.27
N PRO A 38 -15.40 -6.39 30.78
CA PRO A 38 -14.25 -6.05 29.94
C PRO A 38 -14.70 -5.63 28.53
N GLY A 39 -15.33 -4.47 28.43
CA GLY A 39 -15.41 -3.66 27.23
C GLY A 39 -14.18 -2.78 27.23
N ASN A 40 -13.20 -3.13 26.41
CA ASN A 40 -12.03 -2.30 26.20
C ASN A 40 -12.51 -0.96 25.64
N PRO A 41 -12.31 0.19 26.31
CA PRO A 41 -12.71 1.47 25.75
C PRO A 41 -11.99 1.67 24.41
N ILE A 42 -12.71 2.14 23.40
CA ILE A 42 -12.12 2.55 22.13
C ILE A 42 -11.32 3.83 22.43
N THR A 43 -10.05 3.67 22.79
CA THR A 43 -9.11 4.78 22.88
C THR A 43 -8.63 5.14 21.46
N LEU A 44 -8.25 6.40 21.24
CA LEU A 44 -7.71 6.86 19.95
C LEU A 44 -6.52 6.00 19.49
N ASP A 45 -5.71 5.53 20.43
CA ASP A 45 -4.55 4.65 20.17
C ASP A 45 -4.94 3.32 19.52
N VAL A 46 -6.03 2.69 19.98
CA VAL A 46 -6.54 1.45 19.38
C VAL A 46 -7.11 1.71 17.98
N LEU A 47 -7.77 2.86 17.79
CA LEU A 47 -8.31 3.25 16.49
C LEU A 47 -7.19 3.50 15.46
N ASP A 48 -6.16 4.25 15.84
CA ASP A 48 -5.00 4.53 14.99
C ASP A 48 -4.23 3.25 14.66
N TYR A 49 -4.06 2.36 15.64
CA TYR A 49 -3.42 1.07 15.42
C TYR A 49 -4.15 0.21 14.39
N VAL A 50 -5.48 0.10 14.49
CA VAL A 50 -6.30 -0.69 13.55
C VAL A 50 -6.25 -0.07 12.16
N ILE A 51 -6.41 1.26 12.05
CA ILE A 51 -6.37 1.97 10.76
C ILE A 51 -5.00 1.80 10.10
N PHE A 52 -3.90 2.00 10.84
CA PHE A 52 -2.56 1.87 10.28
C PHE A 52 -2.26 0.46 9.78
N ARG A 53 -2.69 -0.57 10.53
CA ARG A 53 -2.51 -1.98 10.16
C ARG A 53 -3.26 -2.33 8.88
N VAL A 54 -4.52 -1.91 8.76
CA VAL A 54 -5.34 -2.16 7.56
C VAL A 54 -4.76 -1.40 6.37
N SER A 55 -4.43 -0.12 6.53
CA SER A 55 -3.85 0.71 5.46
C SER A 55 -2.53 0.14 4.94
N THR A 56 -1.62 -0.25 5.84
CA THR A 56 -0.31 -0.81 5.44
C THR A 56 -0.46 -2.13 4.69
N PHE A 57 -1.43 -2.97 5.11
CA PHE A 57 -1.74 -4.21 4.40
C PHE A 57 -2.22 -3.95 2.97
N PHE A 58 -3.17 -3.02 2.79
CA PHE A 58 -3.68 -2.68 1.46
C PHE A 58 -2.61 -2.08 0.56
N ILE A 59 -1.80 -1.15 1.04
CA ILE A 59 -0.71 -0.54 0.27
C ILE A 59 0.29 -1.61 -0.20
N THR A 60 0.67 -2.53 0.69
CA THR A 60 1.62 -3.61 0.38
C THR A 60 1.06 -4.56 -0.69
N VAL A 61 -0.20 -4.99 -0.55
CA VAL A 61 -0.85 -5.89 -1.50
C VAL A 61 -1.04 -5.21 -2.87
N SER A 62 -1.45 -3.94 -2.89
CA SER A 62 -1.61 -3.16 -4.12
C SER A 62 -0.28 -2.97 -4.87
N ALA A 63 0.80 -2.68 -4.16
CA ALA A 63 2.13 -2.54 -4.75
C ALA A 63 2.59 -3.87 -5.38
N LEU A 64 2.39 -4.99 -4.69
CA LEU A 64 2.78 -6.31 -5.18
C LEU A 64 1.96 -6.72 -6.42
N LEU A 65 0.65 -6.50 -6.42
CA LEU A 65 -0.20 -6.75 -7.58
C LEU A 65 0.23 -5.93 -8.80
N THR A 66 0.55 -4.65 -8.60
CA THR A 66 1.02 -3.76 -9.67
C THR A 66 2.27 -4.32 -10.35
N VAL A 67 3.26 -4.77 -9.57
CA VAL A 67 4.49 -5.36 -10.10
C VAL A 67 4.19 -6.63 -10.90
N ILE A 68 3.32 -7.51 -10.40
CA ILE A 68 2.95 -8.76 -11.10
C ILE A 68 2.30 -8.44 -12.45
N PHE A 69 1.34 -7.50 -12.50
CA PHE A 69 0.65 -7.16 -13.74
C PHE A 69 1.58 -6.50 -14.78
N ILE A 70 2.52 -5.66 -14.33
CA ILE A 70 3.52 -5.05 -15.21
C ILE A 70 4.44 -6.12 -15.80
N ILE A 71 4.99 -7.02 -14.98
CA ILE A 71 5.87 -8.10 -15.46
C ILE A 71 5.11 -9.00 -16.42
N TRP A 72 3.86 -9.37 -16.10
CA TRP A 72 3.08 -10.27 -16.93
C TRP A 72 2.70 -9.64 -18.27
N SER A 73 2.41 -8.34 -18.29
CA SER A 73 2.22 -7.56 -19.51
C SER A 73 3.50 -7.52 -20.35
N GLY A 74 4.67 -7.27 -19.74
CA GLY A 74 5.95 -7.23 -20.44
C GLY A 74 6.33 -8.58 -21.07
N VAL A 75 6.17 -9.67 -20.33
CA VAL A 75 6.40 -11.03 -20.83
C VAL A 75 5.46 -11.33 -22.01
N THR A 76 4.19 -10.96 -21.90
CA THR A 76 3.21 -11.16 -22.99
C THR A 76 3.56 -10.33 -24.23
N TYR A 77 4.10 -9.13 -24.05
CA TYR A 77 4.57 -8.29 -25.16
C TYR A 77 5.76 -8.93 -25.88
N MET A 78 6.74 -9.45 -25.14
CA MET A 78 7.90 -10.13 -25.73
C MET A 78 7.55 -11.42 -26.47
N TYR A 79 6.52 -12.15 -26.01
CA TYR A 79 6.05 -13.36 -26.69
C TYR A 79 5.08 -13.10 -27.85
N ALA A 80 4.63 -11.87 -28.07
CA ALA A 80 3.64 -11.56 -29.10
C ALA A 80 4.21 -11.64 -30.53
N GLY A 81 5.52 -11.41 -30.71
CA GLY A 81 6.15 -11.45 -32.03
C GLY A 81 5.47 -10.51 -33.03
N ASP A 82 5.11 -11.04 -34.20
CA ASP A 82 4.46 -10.30 -35.31
C ASP A 82 2.91 -10.34 -35.24
N ASP A 83 2.33 -10.97 -34.20
CA ASP A 83 0.88 -11.05 -34.08
C ASP A 83 0.31 -9.75 -33.49
N ALA A 84 -0.14 -8.86 -34.37
CA ALA A 84 -0.66 -7.53 -34.04
C ALA A 84 -1.75 -7.55 -32.95
N THR A 85 -2.55 -8.62 -32.88
CA THR A 85 -3.61 -8.75 -31.87
C THR A 85 -3.03 -8.91 -30.46
N LYS A 86 -1.97 -9.72 -30.32
CA LYS A 86 -1.29 -9.99 -29.05
C LYS A 86 -0.49 -8.79 -28.59
N VAL A 87 0.14 -8.07 -29.52
CA VAL A 87 0.86 -6.82 -29.24
C VAL A 87 -0.10 -5.77 -28.67
N THR A 88 -1.25 -5.55 -29.33
CA THR A 88 -2.24 -4.56 -28.90
C THR A 88 -2.82 -4.90 -27.52
N ALA A 89 -3.13 -6.18 -27.29
CA ALA A 89 -3.64 -6.64 -26.00
C ALA A 89 -2.58 -6.54 -24.88
N ALA A 90 -1.30 -6.77 -25.19
CA ALA A 90 -0.21 -6.60 -24.22
C ALA A 90 0.00 -5.12 -23.86
N GLN A 91 -0.03 -4.22 -24.85
CA GLN A 91 0.07 -2.78 -24.63
C GLN A 91 -1.10 -2.22 -23.81
N ALA A 92 -2.33 -2.66 -24.08
CA ALA A 92 -3.50 -2.27 -23.31
C ALA A 92 -3.33 -2.65 -21.82
N ARG A 93 -2.85 -3.88 -21.55
CA ARG A 93 -2.56 -4.33 -20.18
C ARG A 93 -1.44 -3.52 -19.52
N LEU A 94 -0.40 -3.15 -20.27
CA LEU A 94 0.69 -2.33 -19.77
C LEU A 94 0.17 -0.95 -19.33
N ARG A 95 -0.65 -0.31 -20.16
CA ARG A 95 -1.27 1.00 -19.86
C ARG A 95 -2.09 0.94 -18.58
N SER A 96 -2.93 -0.09 -18.42
CA SER A 96 -3.70 -0.29 -17.19
C SER A 96 -2.80 -0.51 -15.97
N GLY A 97 -1.70 -1.27 -16.11
CA GLY A 97 -0.72 -1.47 -15.05
C GLY A 97 0.01 -0.17 -14.63
N ILE A 98 0.39 0.66 -15.60
CA ILE A 98 1.01 1.97 -15.36
C ILE A 98 0.04 2.91 -14.64
N ILE A 99 -1.23 2.94 -15.05
CA ILE A 99 -2.26 3.74 -14.38
C ILE A 99 -2.42 3.28 -12.92
N GLY A 100 -2.47 1.98 -12.66
CA GLY A 100 -2.50 1.42 -11.31
C GLY A 100 -1.30 1.85 -10.46
N ALA A 101 -0.09 1.79 -11.04
CA ALA A 101 1.13 2.26 -10.38
C ALA A 101 1.10 3.76 -10.04
N ALA A 102 0.61 4.58 -10.99
CA ALA A 102 0.49 6.01 -10.81
C ALA A 102 -0.47 6.37 -9.67
N ILE A 103 -1.58 5.63 -9.52
CA ILE A 103 -2.53 5.84 -8.42
C ILE A 103 -1.86 5.53 -7.07
N ILE A 104 -1.16 4.40 -6.93
CA ILE A 104 -0.48 4.03 -5.68
C ILE A 104 0.56 5.08 -5.31
N PHE A 105 1.35 5.53 -6.28
CA PHE A 105 2.32 6.61 -6.07
C PHE A 105 1.63 7.92 -5.66
N GLY A 106 0.53 8.26 -6.34
CA GLY A 106 -0.26 9.46 -6.04
C GLY A 106 -0.82 9.47 -4.61
N VAL A 107 -1.30 8.34 -4.10
CA VAL A 107 -1.78 8.23 -2.71
C VAL A 107 -0.67 8.57 -1.72
N GLY A 108 0.55 8.07 -1.93
CA GLY A 108 1.70 8.39 -1.08
C GLY A 108 2.00 9.90 -1.07
N VAL A 109 1.99 10.53 -2.25
CA VAL A 109 2.19 11.99 -2.38
C VAL A 109 1.09 12.78 -1.67
N ILE A 110 -0.17 12.38 -1.81
CA ILE A 110 -1.31 13.06 -1.18
C ILE A 110 -1.20 12.98 0.35
N ILE A 111 -0.93 11.80 0.91
CA ILE A 111 -0.80 11.61 2.36
C ILE A 111 0.37 12.45 2.90
N GLN A 112 1.52 12.43 2.22
CA GLN A 112 2.69 13.22 2.64
C GLN A 112 2.42 14.73 2.57
N THR A 113 1.65 15.17 1.57
CA THR A 113 1.26 16.57 1.42
C THR A 113 0.32 16.99 2.55
N ILE A 114 -0.70 16.18 2.86
CA ILE A 114 -1.64 16.45 3.96
C ILE A 114 -0.89 16.46 5.31
N ALA A 115 -0.01 15.49 5.55
CA ALA A 115 0.79 15.44 6.78
C ALA A 115 1.62 16.72 6.95
N SER A 116 2.28 17.19 5.89
CA SER A 116 3.08 18.42 5.91
C SER A 116 2.26 19.70 6.15
N VAL A 117 1.00 19.72 5.70
CA VAL A 117 0.07 20.84 5.94
C VAL A 117 -0.41 20.83 7.39
N ILE A 118 -0.72 19.66 7.95
CA ILE A 118 -1.23 19.51 9.33
C ILE A 118 -0.13 19.75 10.37
N THR A 119 1.11 19.31 10.11
CA THR A 119 2.24 19.58 11.02
C THR A 119 2.71 21.04 10.97
N LEU A 120 2.08 21.89 10.15
CA LEU A 120 2.46 23.28 9.90
C LEU A 120 3.89 23.44 9.35
N ASP A 121 4.56 22.34 9.00
CA ASP A 121 5.88 22.34 8.38
C ASP A 121 5.87 23.07 7.03
N PHE A 122 4.73 23.09 6.34
CA PHE A 122 4.55 23.86 5.11
C PHE A 122 4.77 25.36 5.33
N PHE A 123 4.28 25.92 6.45
CA PHE A 123 4.52 27.33 6.80
C PHE A 123 5.95 27.58 7.30
N CYS A 124 6.63 26.56 7.81
CA CYS A 124 8.04 26.65 8.23
C CYS A 124 9.02 26.42 7.07
N THR A 125 8.61 25.71 6.02
CA THR A 125 9.44 25.33 4.85
C THR A 125 9.29 26.28 3.67
N VAL A 126 8.25 27.13 3.62
CA VAL A 126 8.28 28.38 2.82
C VAL A 126 9.22 29.39 3.51
N ARG A 127 10.46 28.95 3.73
CA ARG A 127 11.58 29.77 4.10
C ARG A 127 11.94 30.56 2.85
N ILE A 128 11.32 31.72 2.72
CA ILE A 128 12.04 32.86 2.16
C ILE A 128 13.33 32.94 2.99
N PRO A 129 14.54 32.85 2.40
CA PRO A 129 15.81 32.67 3.12
C PRO A 129 16.21 33.81 4.08
N ILE A 130 15.31 34.77 4.36
CA ILE A 130 15.65 36.06 4.96
C ILE A 130 15.27 36.15 6.44
N ILE A 131 14.28 35.39 6.94
CA ILE A 131 13.85 35.51 8.35
C ILE A 131 13.43 34.13 8.89
N GLY A 132 14.36 33.44 9.53
CA GLY A 132 14.13 32.12 10.16
C GLY A 132 13.38 32.24 11.48
N THR A 133 12.10 32.59 11.44
CA THR A 133 11.23 32.58 12.62
C THR A 133 9.90 31.93 12.28
N CYS A 134 9.58 30.82 12.94
CA CYS A 134 8.23 30.24 12.95
C CYS A 134 7.32 31.21 13.72
N ILE A 135 6.36 31.83 13.04
CA ILE A 135 5.40 32.71 13.68
C ILE A 135 4.30 31.79 14.23
N TYR A 136 4.14 31.77 15.56
CA TYR A 136 3.08 31.03 16.25
C TYR A 136 1.70 31.63 15.95
#